data_AF-A0A380E4W6-F1
#
_entry.id   AF-A0A380E4W6-F1
#
_cell.length_a   1.000
_cell.length_b   1.000
_cell.length_c   1.000
_cell.angle_alpha   90.00
_cell.angle_beta   90.00
_cell.angle_gamma   90.00
#
_symmetry.space_group_name_H-M   'P 1'
#
loop_
_entity.id
_entity.type
_entity.pdbx_description
1 polymer ?
#
loop_
_entity_poly.entity_id
_entity_poly.type
_entity_poly.pdbx_seq_one_letter_code
_entity_poly.pdbx_strand_id
1 'polypeptide(L)'
;MKPVVVMTQTNDMQSDLVSIIHKPFIDIKPLNFDIHLLNQRYDWLIFSSKNAVKFFYKYLKGINVDNIAVIGSKTAQYCESLGIQVDFMQTTFLKKDF
;
A
#
# COMPACT_ATOMS: atom_id res chain seq x y z
N MET A 1 -3.03 26.94 28.64
CA MET A 1 -2.01 26.01 28.10
C MET A 1 -2.09 26.07 26.58
N LYS A 2 -0.97 26.12 25.85
CA LYS A 2 -1.02 26.09 24.37
C LYS A 2 -1.23 24.64 23.90
N PRO A 3 -2.10 24.37 22.92
CA PRO A 3 -2.26 23.03 22.36
C PRO A 3 -0.94 22.59 21.71
N VAL A 4 -0.50 21.36 21.99
CA VAL A 4 0.67 20.73 21.37
C VAL A 4 0.19 19.90 20.19
N VAL A 5 0.75 20.17 19.01
CA VAL A 5 0.46 19.37 17.81
C VAL A 5 1.38 18.16 17.80
N VAL A 6 0.79 16.95 17.86
CA VAL A 6 1.51 15.68 17.75
C VAL A 6 1.21 15.07 16.39
N MET A 7 2.25 14.66 15.66
CA MET A 7 2.10 13.94 14.40
C MET A 7 1.96 12.44 14.67
N THR A 8 0.73 11.94 14.74
CA THR A 8 0.40 10.53 15.06
C THR A 8 0.52 9.59 13.85
N GLN A 9 1.05 10.07 12.72
CA GLN A 9 1.01 9.37 11.43
C GLN A 9 -0.43 9.00 11.05
N THR A 10 -0.63 7.88 10.35
CA THR A 10 -1.92 7.47 9.78
C THR A 10 -2.86 6.78 10.75
N ASN A 11 -2.40 6.45 11.96
CA ASN A 11 -3.16 5.65 12.90
C ASN A 11 -3.69 6.50 14.04
N ASP A 12 -4.92 6.20 14.44
CA ASP A 12 -5.48 6.75 15.67
C ASP A 12 -4.69 6.22 16.87
N MET A 13 -4.41 7.10 17.82
CA MET A 13 -3.56 6.84 18.97
C MET A 13 -4.27 7.33 20.22
N GLN A 14 -4.33 6.46 21.23
CA GLN A 14 -4.90 6.81 22.54
C GLN A 14 -3.77 6.92 23.57
N SER A 15 -3.96 7.81 24.54
CA SER A 15 -3.03 8.02 25.65
C SER A 15 -3.82 8.38 26.91
N ASP A 16 -3.43 7.78 28.03
CA ASP A 16 -4.00 8.11 29.34
C ASP A 16 -3.46 9.44 29.90
N LEU A 17 -2.37 9.96 29.32
CA LEU A 17 -1.67 11.15 29.80
C LEU A 17 -2.10 12.44 29.08
N VAL A 18 -2.57 12.33 27.83
CA VAL A 18 -2.89 13.48 26.97
C VAL A 18 -4.12 13.19 26.11
N SER A 19 -4.93 14.23 25.88
CA SER A 19 -6.02 14.16 24.90
C SER A 19 -5.45 14.28 23.48
N ILE A 20 -5.68 13.25 22.65
CA ILE A 20 -5.28 13.21 21.24
C ILE A 20 -6.55 13.37 20.38
N ILE A 21 -6.52 14.34 19.47
CA ILE A 21 -7.61 14.55 18.49
C ILE A 21 -7.08 14.14 17.12
N HIS A 22 -7.48 12.96 16.64
CA HIS A 22 -7.10 12.48 15.32
C HIS A 22 -7.88 13.22 14.21
N LYS A 23 -7.15 13.93 13.34
CA LYS A 23 -7.69 14.72 12.22
C LYS A 23 -6.89 14.44 10.94
N PRO A 24 -7.15 13.31 10.25
CA PRO A 24 -6.46 13.01 9.00
C PRO A 24 -6.84 14.04 7.92
N PHE A 25 -5.84 14.53 7.17
CA PHE A 25 -6.03 15.49 6.07
C PHE A 25 -6.03 14.86 4.68
N ILE A 26 -5.78 13.55 4.61
CA ILE A 26 -5.80 12.78 3.36
C ILE A 26 -6.62 11.52 3.62
N ASP A 27 -7.43 11.15 2.64
CA ASP A 27 -8.18 9.92 2.62
C ASP A 27 -7.92 9.19 1.29
N ILE A 28 -8.00 7.86 1.30
CA ILE A 28 -7.71 7.04 0.13
C ILE A 28 -9.01 6.46 -0.40
N LYS A 29 -9.36 6.86 -1.62
CA LYS A 29 -10.55 6.39 -2.31
C LYS A 29 -10.18 5.52 -3.50
N PRO A 30 -10.83 4.37 -3.70
CA PRO A 30 -10.63 3.57 -4.90
C PRO A 30 -11.15 4.33 -6.13
N LEU A 31 -10.47 4.15 -7.26
CA LEU A 31 -10.94 4.58 -8.57
C LEU A 31 -11.53 3.39 -9.31
N ASN A 32 -12.40 3.67 -10.28
CA ASN A 32 -12.85 2.66 -11.23
C ASN A 32 -11.66 2.17 -12.04
N PHE A 33 -11.53 0.85 -12.14
CA PHE A 33 -10.49 0.19 -12.92
C PHE A 33 -11.09 -0.31 -14.24
N ASP A 34 -10.39 -0.05 -15.35
CA ASP A 34 -10.76 -0.58 -16.64
C ASP A 34 -10.47 -2.09 -16.69
N ILE A 35 -11.54 -2.88 -16.64
CA ILE A 35 -11.46 -4.35 -16.64
C ILE A 35 -10.91 -4.92 -17.94
N HIS A 36 -10.91 -4.17 -19.06
CA HIS A 36 -10.36 -4.65 -20.32
C HIS A 36 -8.84 -4.85 -20.27
N LEU A 37 -8.16 -4.18 -19.33
CA LEU A 37 -6.73 -4.37 -19.09
C LEU A 37 -6.38 -5.78 -18.60
N LEU A 38 -7.33 -6.50 -17.99
CA LEU A 38 -7.11 -7.88 -17.52
C LEU A 38 -6.89 -8.87 -18.67
N ASN A 39 -7.34 -8.54 -19.88
CA ASN A 39 -7.18 -9.38 -21.07
C ASN A 39 -5.77 -9.32 -21.68
N GLN A 40 -4.92 -8.41 -21.20
CA GLN A 40 -3.55 -8.27 -21.66
C GLN A 40 -2.62 -9.18 -20.85
N ARG A 41 -1.52 -9.59 -21.48
CA ARG A 41 -0.42 -10.26 -20.79
C ARG A 41 0.58 -9.22 -20.30
N TYR A 42 1.02 -9.37 -19.06
CA TYR A 42 2.08 -8.56 -18.47
C TYR A 42 3.21 -9.46 -17.98
N ASP A 43 4.45 -9.07 -18.24
CA ASP A 43 5.59 -9.79 -17.65
C ASP A 43 5.70 -9.53 -16.14
N TRP A 44 5.28 -8.33 -15.70
CA TRP A 44 5.40 -7.86 -14.32
C TRP A 44 4.19 -7.04 -13.86
N LEU A 45 3.76 -7.30 -12.63
CA LEU A 45 2.85 -6.45 -11.85
C LEU A 45 3.59 -5.93 -10.61
N ILE A 46 3.63 -4.60 -10.44
CA ILE A 46 4.42 -3.97 -9.36
C ILE A 46 3.48 -3.26 -8.38
N PHE A 47 3.51 -3.67 -7.11
CA PHE A 47 2.80 -3.00 -6.02
C PHE A 47 3.72 -2.07 -5.22
N SER A 48 3.47 -0.77 -5.34
CA SER A 48 4.23 0.26 -4.62
C SER A 48 3.71 0.57 -3.20
N SER A 49 2.54 0.04 -2.83
CA SER A 49 1.96 0.24 -1.50
C SER A 49 0.98 -0.85 -1.10
N LYS A 50 0.77 -1.00 0.21
CA LYS A 50 -0.28 -1.86 0.79
C LYS A 50 -1.68 -1.56 0.23
N ASN A 51 -1.99 -0.28 -0.01
CA ASN A 51 -3.30 0.13 -0.50
C ASN A 51 -3.51 -0.29 -1.96
N ALA A 52 -2.47 -0.25 -2.79
CA ALA A 52 -2.53 -0.75 -4.16
C ALA A 52 -2.89 -2.24 -4.17
N VAL A 53 -2.23 -3.05 -3.33
CA VAL A 53 -2.57 -4.48 -3.15
C VAL A 53 -4.03 -4.63 -2.72
N LYS A 54 -4.45 -3.91 -1.67
CA LYS A 54 -5.81 -3.99 -1.10
C LYS A 54 -6.89 -3.74 -2.15
N PHE A 55 -6.77 -2.66 -2.93
CA PHE A 55 -7.80 -2.30 -3.90
C PHE A 55 -7.74 -3.15 -5.18
N PHE A 56 -6.55 -3.58 -5.57
CA PHE A 56 -6.37 -4.41 -6.76
C PHE A 56 -6.67 -5.90 -6.50
N TYR A 57 -6.67 -6.36 -5.25
CA TYR A 57 -6.76 -7.77 -4.87
C TYR A 57 -7.88 -8.54 -5.58
N LYS A 58 -9.07 -7.93 -5.71
CA LYS A 58 -10.23 -8.54 -6.37
C LYS A 58 -10.01 -8.86 -7.86
N TYR A 59 -9.04 -8.22 -8.51
CA TYR A 59 -8.70 -8.42 -9.91
C TYR A 59 -7.56 -9.42 -10.13
N LEU A 60 -6.82 -9.81 -9.08
CA LEU A 60 -5.64 -10.68 -9.20
C LEU A 60 -5.95 -12.06 -9.78
N LYS A 61 -7.17 -12.58 -9.59
CA LYS A 61 -7.55 -13.86 -10.19
C LYS A 61 -7.76 -13.80 -11.70
N GLY A 62 -8.00 -12.61 -12.25
CA GLY A 62 -8.33 -12.40 -13.66
C GLY A 62 -7.19 -11.84 -14.49
N ILE A 63 -6.08 -11.41 -13.87
CA ILE A 63 -4.94 -10.86 -14.59
C ILE A 63 -4.02 -11.97 -15.10
N ASN A 64 -3.55 -11.83 -16.34
CA ASN A 64 -2.51 -12.67 -16.92
C ASN A 64 -1.15 -12.01 -16.69
N VAL A 65 -0.46 -12.39 -15.61
CA VAL A 65 0.86 -11.87 -15.25
C VAL A 65 1.82 -12.99 -14.88
N ASP A 66 3.08 -12.88 -15.31
CA ASP A 66 4.10 -13.88 -14.99
C ASP A 66 4.74 -13.65 -13.62
N ASN A 67 5.01 -12.40 -13.24
CA ASN A 67 5.74 -12.06 -12.02
C ASN A 67 5.11 -10.91 -11.23
N ILE A 68 5.21 -10.96 -9.91
CA ILE A 68 4.76 -9.90 -9.00
C ILE A 68 5.95 -9.33 -8.22
N ALA A 69 6.12 -8.01 -8.30
CA ALA A 69 7.08 -7.26 -7.51
C ALA A 69 6.39 -6.36 -6.47
N VAL A 70 7.06 -6.11 -5.35
CA VAL A 70 6.58 -5.19 -4.32
C VAL A 70 7.67 -4.23 -3.84
N ILE A 71 7.25 -3.02 -3.46
CA ILE A 71 8.13 -2.03 -2.82
C ILE A 71 7.86 -2.02 -1.32
N GLY A 72 8.89 -2.34 -0.54
CA GLY A 72 8.88 -2.33 0.92
C GLY A 72 8.35 -3.60 1.57
N SER A 73 8.95 -3.94 2.72
CA SER A 73 8.63 -5.16 3.50
C SER A 73 7.19 -5.21 3.99
N LYS A 74 6.60 -4.07 4.36
CA LYS A 74 5.19 -3.99 4.79
C LYS A 74 4.22 -4.39 3.69
N THR A 75 4.53 -4.09 2.43
CA THR A 75 3.72 -4.49 1.27
C THR A 75 3.86 -5.99 1.03
N ALA A 76 5.10 -6.51 1.09
CA ALA A 76 5.38 -7.95 0.95
C ALA A 76 4.63 -8.80 2.00
N GLN A 77 4.70 -8.41 3.28
CA GLN A 77 3.99 -9.08 4.37
C GLN A 77 2.47 -9.08 4.16
N TYR A 78 1.92 -7.97 3.62
CA TYR A 78 0.51 -7.92 3.31
C TYR A 78 0.14 -8.84 2.14
N CYS A 79 0.97 -8.90 1.09
CA CYS A 79 0.80 -9.86 0.00
C CYS A 79 0.81 -11.30 0.50
N GLU A 80 1.79 -11.66 1.35
CA GLU A 80 1.91 -12.99 1.96
C GLU A 80 0.66 -13.34 2.78
N SER A 81 0.15 -12.42 3.61
CA SER A 81 -1.08 -12.63 4.37
C SER A 81 -2.33 -12.87 3.52
N LEU A 82 -2.29 -12.47 2.24
CA LEU A 82 -3.37 -12.66 1.27
C LEU A 82 -3.13 -13.86 0.33
N GLY A 83 -2.04 -14.61 0.55
CA GLY A 83 -1.64 -15.75 -0.27
C GLY A 83 -1.07 -15.37 -1.64
N ILE A 84 -0.59 -14.14 -1.80
CA ILE A 84 0.01 -13.66 -3.06
C ILE A 84 1.51 -14.01 -3.06
N GLN A 85 1.95 -14.76 -4.05
CA GLN A 85 3.37 -15.01 -4.28
C GLN A 85 4.04 -13.73 -4.82
N VAL A 86 5.12 -13.31 -4.17
CA VAL A 86 5.94 -12.16 -4.58
C VAL A 86 7.28 -12.67 -5.07
N ASP A 87 7.60 -12.41 -6.33
CA ASP A 87 8.84 -12.87 -6.98
C ASP A 87 10.00 -11.91 -6.75
N PHE A 88 9.70 -10.63 -6.49
CA PHE A 88 10.71 -9.62 -6.19
C PHE A 88 10.26 -8.62 -5.13
N MET A 89 11.13 -8.34 -4.15
CA MET A 89 10.90 -7.30 -3.14
C MET A 89 12.04 -6.28 -3.15
N GLN A 90 11.71 -5.01 -3.43
CA GLN A 90 12.65 -3.91 -3.24
C GLN A 90 12.56 -3.37 -1.81
N THR A 91 13.64 -3.51 -1.04
CA THR A 91 13.71 -3.02 0.35
C THR A 91 14.42 -1.68 0.50
N THR A 92 15.31 -1.34 -0.43
CA THR A 92 16.10 -0.10 -0.37
C THR A 92 15.54 0.95 -1.33
N PHE A 93 15.12 2.09 -0.79
CA PHE A 93 14.92 3.30 -1.58
C PHE A 93 16.30 3.82 -2.00
N LEU A 94 16.67 3.64 -3.26
CA LEU A 94 17.81 4.36 -3.82
C LEU A 94 17.42 5.84 -3.86
N LYS A 95 17.74 6.57 -2.80
CA LYS A 95 17.76 8.02 -2.82
C LYS A 95 18.88 8.39 -3.76
N LYS A 96 18.56 8.76 -5.00
CA LYS A 96 19.53 9.37 -5.90
C LYS A 96 19.69 10.80 -5.37
N ASP A 97 20.67 10.98 -4.49
CA ASP A 97 21.08 12.30 -4.04
C ASP A 97 21.51 13.09 -5.29
N PHE A 98 20.79 14.16 -5.59
CA PHE A 98 21.19 15.20 -6.55
C PHE A 98 21.63 16.42 -5.76
#